data_AF-A0A6C1BVA0-F1
#
_entry.id   AF-A0A6C1BVA0-F1
#
_cell.length_a   1.000
_cell.length_b   1.000
_cell.length_c   1.000
_cell.angle_alpha   90.00
_cell.angle_beta   90.00
_cell.angle_gamma   90.00
#
_symmetry.space_group_name_H-M   'P 1'
#
loop_
_entity.id
_entity.type
_entity.pdbx_description
1 polymer ?
#
loop_
_entity_poly.entity_id
_entity_poly.type
_entity_poly.pdbx_seq_one_letter_code
_entity_poly.pdbx_strand_id
1 'polypeptide(L)'
;MCQECGCSINHKHEHSHREEVNLFKKVLERNDLQAEENREHFEEHGVFAINLMSSPGAGKTSLLEKTIESLSDLRVGVIEGDLETDRDAQRIRAKGAPAVQISTGSACHLDAFMVHEGIHELPLEGLDLVFIENVGNLVCPASYDVGAHMNVVLLSVVEGDDKPEKYPVMFKSAQLMVITKTDLLPYVDFSVEKAIRSARKVNPSIDVIRLSAKTGEGMEEWLEYLRFKVKAFRKSLV
;
A
#
# COMPACT_ATOMS: atom_id res chain seq x y z
N MET A 1 -9.09 52.65 -13.03
CA MET A 1 -9.81 51.74 -13.95
C MET A 1 -8.91 50.53 -14.15
N CYS A 2 -9.31 49.33 -13.75
CA CYS A 2 -8.58 48.13 -14.18
C CYS A 2 -8.86 47.93 -15.68
N GLN A 3 -7.81 47.67 -16.45
CA GLN A 3 -7.86 47.41 -17.89
C GLN A 3 -8.27 45.96 -18.24
N GLU A 4 -8.82 45.21 -17.29
CA GLU A 4 -9.27 43.83 -17.54
C GLU A 4 -10.68 43.56 -16.99
N CYS A 5 -11.62 44.46 -17.31
CA CYS A 5 -13.07 44.20 -17.26
C CYS A 5 -13.70 44.20 -15.85
N GLY A 6 -13.80 45.37 -15.22
CA GLY A 6 -14.65 45.57 -14.04
C GLY A 6 -16.13 45.19 -14.25
N CYS A 7 -16.45 43.91 -14.05
CA CYS A 7 -17.78 43.34 -14.21
C CYS A 7 -18.24 42.64 -12.92
N SER A 8 -19.27 43.21 -12.30
CA SER A 8 -20.15 42.51 -11.36
C SER A 8 -21.02 41.51 -12.14
N ILE A 9 -20.57 40.27 -12.28
CA ILE A 9 -21.38 39.19 -12.88
C ILE A 9 -21.40 37.99 -11.94
N ASN A 10 -22.59 37.70 -11.41
CA ASN A 10 -22.95 36.43 -10.79
C ASN A 10 -22.83 35.31 -11.85
N HIS A 11 -21.69 34.65 -11.93
CA HIS A 11 -21.57 33.39 -12.65
C HIS A 11 -21.92 32.23 -11.71
N LYS A 12 -23.01 31.53 -12.03
CA LYS A 12 -23.42 30.28 -11.41
C LYS A 12 -22.38 29.19 -11.72
N HIS A 13 -21.56 28.84 -10.73
CA HIS A 13 -20.60 27.72 -10.76
C HIS A 13 -21.27 26.36 -10.46
N GLU A 14 -22.40 26.03 -11.08
CA GLU A 14 -23.07 24.73 -10.84
C GLU A 14 -22.85 23.68 -11.95
N HIS A 15 -22.34 24.08 -13.12
CA HIS A 15 -22.22 23.17 -14.27
C HIS A 15 -20.88 22.43 -14.37
N SER A 16 -19.72 23.03 -14.03
CA SER A 16 -18.42 22.32 -14.19
C SER A 16 -18.18 21.24 -13.13
N HIS A 17 -18.67 21.45 -11.89
CA HIS A 17 -18.50 20.46 -10.83
C HIS A 17 -19.19 19.12 -11.12
N ARG A 18 -20.35 19.12 -11.82
CA ARG A 18 -21.04 17.86 -12.16
C ARG A 18 -20.30 17.06 -13.22
N GLU A 19 -19.67 17.72 -14.18
CA GLU A 19 -18.89 17.05 -15.24
C GLU A 19 -17.58 16.49 -14.69
N GLU A 20 -16.87 17.25 -13.85
CA GLU A 20 -15.67 16.79 -13.15
C GLU A 20 -15.95 15.56 -12.28
N VAL A 21 -16.99 15.60 -11.44
CA VAL A 21 -17.36 14.46 -10.57
C VAL A 21 -17.70 13.21 -11.39
N ASN A 22 -18.37 13.38 -12.54
CA ASN A 22 -18.72 12.27 -13.43
C ASN A 22 -17.47 11.68 -14.11
N LEU A 23 -16.51 12.52 -14.50
CA LEU A 23 -15.23 12.05 -15.06
C LEU A 23 -14.41 11.28 -14.03
N PHE A 24 -14.25 11.81 -12.82
CA PHE A 24 -13.52 11.12 -11.73
C PHE A 24 -14.14 9.76 -11.44
N LYS A 25 -15.47 9.67 -11.37
CA LYS A 25 -16.16 8.39 -11.15
C LYS A 25 -15.85 7.36 -12.25
N LYS A 26 -15.88 7.78 -13.52
CA LYS A 26 -15.55 6.90 -14.65
C LYS A 26 -14.11 6.41 -14.63
N VAL A 27 -13.17 7.25 -14.19
CA VAL A 27 -11.76 6.86 -14.05
C VAL A 27 -11.62 5.77 -12.98
N LEU A 28 -12.24 5.97 -11.81
CA LEU A 28 -12.23 4.97 -10.73
C LEU A 28 -12.93 3.67 -11.14
N GLU A 29 -14.08 3.73 -11.82
CA GLU A 29 -14.76 2.54 -12.33
C GLU A 29 -13.88 1.74 -13.31
N ARG A 30 -13.09 2.40 -14.15
CA ARG A 30 -12.15 1.71 -15.04
C ARG A 30 -10.96 1.11 -14.28
N ASN A 31 -10.47 1.81 -13.26
CA ASN A 31 -9.44 1.28 -12.38
C ASN A 31 -9.94 0.01 -11.67
N ASP A 32 -11.17 0.02 -11.15
CA ASP A 32 -11.72 -1.10 -10.41
C ASP A 32 -11.89 -2.34 -11.31
N LEU A 33 -12.33 -2.17 -12.55
CA LEU A 33 -12.36 -3.26 -13.53
C LEU A 33 -10.96 -3.85 -13.78
N GLN A 34 -9.94 -2.99 -13.94
CA GLN A 34 -8.57 -3.46 -14.11
C GLN A 34 -8.03 -4.14 -12.85
N ALA A 35 -8.43 -3.68 -11.66
CA ALA A 35 -8.04 -4.28 -10.39
C ALA A 35 -8.66 -5.67 -10.21
N GLU A 36 -9.90 -5.89 -10.66
CA GLU A 36 -10.52 -7.21 -10.72
C GLU A 36 -9.71 -8.16 -11.62
N GLU A 37 -9.38 -7.74 -12.84
CA GLU A 37 -8.54 -8.54 -13.77
C GLU A 37 -7.17 -8.87 -13.17
N ASN A 38 -6.52 -7.91 -12.50
CA ASN A 38 -5.23 -8.15 -11.84
C ASN A 38 -5.34 -9.20 -10.73
N ARG A 39 -6.42 -9.13 -9.93
CA ARG A 39 -6.68 -10.06 -8.85
C ARG A 39 -6.91 -11.46 -9.40
N GLU A 40 -7.75 -11.59 -10.43
CA GLU A 40 -7.97 -12.85 -11.13
C GLU A 40 -6.66 -13.43 -11.67
N HIS A 41 -5.80 -12.59 -12.25
CA HIS A 41 -4.51 -13.05 -12.77
C HIS A 41 -3.57 -13.58 -11.66
N PHE A 42 -3.54 -12.96 -10.49
CA PHE A 42 -2.83 -13.51 -9.35
C PHE A 42 -3.43 -14.83 -8.86
N GLU A 43 -4.77 -14.93 -8.83
CA GLU A 43 -5.50 -16.14 -8.43
C GLU A 43 -5.23 -17.33 -9.39
N GLU A 44 -5.21 -17.07 -10.70
CA GLU A 44 -4.84 -18.07 -11.73
C GLU A 44 -3.44 -18.65 -11.51
N HIS A 45 -2.51 -17.85 -11.00
CA HIS A 45 -1.15 -18.27 -10.67
C HIS A 45 -1.01 -18.81 -9.23
N GLY A 46 -2.08 -18.79 -8.43
CA GLY A 46 -2.03 -19.18 -7.03
C GLY A 46 -1.17 -18.27 -6.15
N VAL A 47 -1.00 -17.01 -6.55
CA VAL A 47 -0.15 -16.00 -5.90
C VAL A 47 -1.00 -15.12 -4.98
N PHE A 48 -0.63 -15.01 -3.71
CA PHE A 48 -1.28 -14.05 -2.81
C PHE A 48 -0.61 -12.67 -2.95
N ALA A 49 -1.35 -11.68 -3.41
CA ALA A 49 -0.88 -10.30 -3.55
C ALA A 49 -1.25 -9.40 -2.35
N ILE A 50 -0.28 -8.63 -1.86
CA ILE A 50 -0.41 -7.66 -0.76
C ILE A 50 0.03 -6.26 -1.22
N ASN A 51 -0.84 -5.25 -1.06
CA ASN A 51 -0.51 -3.84 -1.29
C ASN A 51 0.00 -3.20 0.01
N LEU A 52 1.26 -2.74 0.01
CA LEU A 52 1.90 -2.03 1.12
C LEU A 52 1.79 -0.52 0.92
N MET A 53 1.07 0.15 1.81
CA MET A 53 0.87 1.60 1.79
C MET A 53 1.44 2.23 3.05
N SER A 54 1.98 3.45 2.95
CA SER A 54 2.59 4.13 4.09
C SER A 54 2.88 5.60 3.78
N SER A 55 3.24 6.39 4.79
CA SER A 55 4.00 7.64 4.56
C SER A 55 5.39 7.35 3.96
N PRO A 56 6.05 8.34 3.31
CA PRO A 56 7.45 8.24 2.95
C PRO A 56 8.33 7.88 4.15
N GLY A 57 9.24 6.92 3.97
CA GLY A 57 10.20 6.54 5.01
C GLY A 57 9.61 5.74 6.18
N ALA A 58 8.36 5.27 6.13
CA ALA A 58 7.79 4.42 7.17
C ALA A 58 8.47 3.04 7.31
N GLY A 59 9.23 2.62 6.29
CA GLY A 59 10.07 1.42 6.32
C GLY A 59 9.55 0.23 5.53
N LYS A 60 8.74 0.44 4.47
CA LYS A 60 8.25 -0.61 3.57
C LYS A 60 9.38 -1.47 3.00
N THR A 61 10.33 -0.85 2.29
CA THR A 61 11.46 -1.58 1.70
C THR A 61 12.28 -2.34 2.74
N SER A 62 12.52 -1.75 3.93
CA SER A 62 13.26 -2.45 5.00
C SER A 62 12.48 -3.62 5.60
N LEU A 63 11.16 -3.52 5.69
CA LEU A 63 10.30 -4.64 6.05
C LEU A 63 10.37 -5.74 4.99
N LEU A 64 10.31 -5.40 3.71
CA LEU A 64 10.42 -6.35 2.61
C LEU A 64 11.78 -7.05 2.58
N GLU A 65 12.88 -6.30 2.68
CA GLU A 65 14.24 -6.84 2.75
C GLU A 65 14.35 -7.90 3.86
N LYS A 66 13.85 -7.59 5.06
CA LYS A 66 13.87 -8.52 6.20
C LYS A 66 12.92 -9.70 6.04
N THR A 67 11.79 -9.48 5.38
CA THR A 67 10.83 -10.54 5.06
C THR A 67 11.48 -11.54 4.11
N ILE A 68 12.10 -11.08 3.02
CA ILE A 68 12.76 -11.94 2.03
C ILE A 68 13.93 -12.70 2.64
N GLU A 69 14.72 -12.07 3.50
CA GLU A 69 15.83 -12.74 4.20
C GLU A 69 15.36 -13.86 5.15
N SER A 70 14.18 -13.73 5.75
CA SER A 70 13.73 -14.58 6.85
C SER A 70 12.65 -15.60 6.45
N LEU A 71 11.90 -15.32 5.38
CA LEU A 71 10.78 -16.12 4.91
C LEU A 71 11.24 -17.16 3.87
N SER A 72 11.92 -18.22 4.32
CA SER A 72 12.49 -19.23 3.42
C SER A 72 11.46 -20.21 2.85
N ASP A 73 10.27 -20.32 3.46
CA ASP A 73 9.24 -21.30 3.11
C ASP A 73 8.22 -20.80 2.07
N LEU A 74 8.28 -19.52 1.69
CA LEU A 74 7.44 -18.92 0.65
C LEU A 74 8.32 -18.14 -0.33
N ARG A 75 8.07 -18.31 -1.63
CA ARG A 75 8.73 -17.56 -2.69
C ARG A 75 8.05 -16.20 -2.86
N VAL A 76 8.82 -15.13 -2.66
CA VAL A 76 8.34 -13.75 -2.67
C VAL A 76 8.79 -13.04 -3.95
N GLY A 77 7.90 -12.28 -4.58
CA GLY A 77 8.24 -11.25 -5.57
C GLY A 77 7.74 -9.87 -5.16
N VAL A 78 8.25 -8.82 -5.80
CA VAL A 78 7.88 -7.43 -5.47
C VAL A 78 7.64 -6.59 -6.72
N ILE A 79 6.56 -5.82 -6.69
CA ILE A 79 6.29 -4.74 -7.65
C ILE A 79 6.51 -3.43 -6.89
N GLU A 80 7.51 -2.65 -7.29
CA GLU A 80 7.95 -1.43 -6.62
C GLU A 80 7.41 -0.19 -7.32
N GLY A 81 6.66 0.65 -6.61
CA GLY A 81 6.20 1.95 -7.10
C GLY A 81 6.98 3.10 -6.50
N ASP A 82 7.81 3.75 -7.32
CA ASP A 82 8.54 4.97 -6.96
C ASP A 82 8.41 6.02 -8.08
N LEU A 83 8.60 7.29 -7.73
CA LEU A 83 8.49 8.40 -8.67
C LEU A 83 9.54 8.28 -9.78
N GLU A 84 10.81 8.06 -9.42
CA GLU A 84 11.92 8.16 -10.38
C GLU A 84 13.05 7.14 -10.20
N THR A 85 13.21 6.48 -9.06
CA THR A 85 14.43 5.70 -8.80
C THR A 85 14.19 4.19 -8.75
N ASP A 86 15.12 3.41 -9.30
CA ASP A 86 15.13 1.94 -9.22
C ASP A 86 15.84 1.43 -7.94
N ARG A 87 16.01 2.30 -6.93
CA ARG A 87 16.83 2.00 -5.75
C ARG A 87 16.23 0.89 -4.90
N ASP A 88 14.92 0.94 -4.70
CA ASP A 88 14.24 -0.03 -3.83
C ASP A 88 14.14 -1.39 -4.52
N ALA A 89 13.82 -1.45 -5.80
CA ALA A 89 13.87 -2.69 -6.57
C ALA A 89 15.28 -3.32 -6.62
N GLN A 90 16.36 -2.53 -6.72
CA GLN A 90 17.73 -3.05 -6.61
C GLN A 90 18.02 -3.65 -5.24
N ARG A 91 17.56 -3.01 -4.17
CA ARG A 91 17.72 -3.52 -2.80
C ARG A 91 16.98 -4.85 -2.63
N ILE A 92 15.76 -4.97 -3.14
CA ILE A 92 15.00 -6.22 -3.12
C ILE A 92 15.71 -7.32 -3.90
N ARG A 93 16.15 -7.04 -5.13
CA ARG A 93 16.89 -8.02 -5.95
C ARG A 93 18.18 -8.47 -5.28
N ALA A 94 18.87 -7.58 -4.57
CA ALA A 94 20.07 -7.93 -3.79
C ALA A 94 19.77 -8.89 -2.61
N LYS A 95 18.51 -9.01 -2.16
CA LYS A 95 18.07 -10.02 -1.18
C LYS A 95 17.64 -11.35 -1.80
N GLY A 96 17.56 -11.43 -3.13
CA GLY A 96 17.28 -12.66 -3.87
C GLY A 96 15.83 -12.85 -4.32
N ALA A 97 14.96 -11.84 -4.16
CA ALA A 97 13.61 -11.85 -4.70
C ALA A 97 13.56 -11.15 -6.07
N PRO A 98 12.78 -11.65 -7.06
CA PRO A 98 12.50 -10.90 -8.27
C PRO A 98 11.74 -9.61 -7.91
N ALA A 99 12.13 -8.50 -8.53
CA ALA A 99 11.45 -7.23 -8.37
C ALA A 99 11.36 -6.46 -9.69
N VAL A 100 10.20 -5.88 -9.94
CA VAL A 100 9.91 -4.99 -11.08
C VAL A 100 9.70 -3.58 -10.56
N GLN A 101 10.32 -2.60 -11.20
CA GLN A 101 10.15 -1.18 -10.88
C GLN A 101 9.13 -0.55 -11.82
N ILE A 102 8.13 0.11 -11.24
CA ILE A 102 7.21 1.00 -11.93
C ILE A 102 7.64 2.44 -11.61
N SER A 103 7.98 3.22 -12.64
CA SER A 103 8.20 4.65 -12.50
C SER A 103 6.87 5.38 -12.66
N THR A 104 6.37 5.97 -11.57
CA THR A 104 5.07 6.67 -11.59
C THR A 104 5.19 8.09 -12.13
N GLY A 105 6.41 8.58 -12.37
CA GLY A 105 6.70 9.92 -12.85
C GLY A 105 6.27 10.96 -11.81
N SER A 106 5.15 11.63 -12.06
CA SER A 106 4.55 12.61 -11.13
C SER A 106 3.36 12.06 -10.33
N ALA A 107 2.93 10.82 -10.59
CA ALA A 107 1.78 10.23 -9.91
C ALA A 107 2.11 9.86 -8.45
N CYS A 108 1.23 10.26 -7.54
CA CYS A 108 1.38 10.10 -6.09
C CYS A 108 0.90 8.74 -5.54
N HIS A 109 0.58 7.79 -6.41
CA HIS A 109 0.06 6.44 -6.12
C HIS A 109 0.33 5.50 -7.31
N LEU A 110 0.22 4.19 -7.07
CA LEU A 110 -0.01 3.20 -8.10
C LEU A 110 -1.51 3.01 -8.35
N ASP A 111 -1.89 2.91 -9.61
CA ASP A 111 -3.23 2.46 -10.03
C ASP A 111 -3.17 1.02 -10.56
N ALA A 112 -4.33 0.43 -10.85
CA ALA A 112 -4.42 -0.95 -11.32
C ALA A 112 -3.77 -1.16 -12.69
N PHE A 113 -3.73 -0.16 -13.58
CA PHE A 113 -3.10 -0.29 -14.89
C PHE A 113 -1.58 -0.35 -14.77
N MET A 114 -1.00 0.48 -13.91
CA MET A 114 0.43 0.42 -13.59
C MET A 114 0.80 -0.93 -13.01
N VAL A 115 0.03 -1.42 -12.04
CA VAL A 115 0.29 -2.74 -11.43
C VAL A 115 0.09 -3.86 -12.45
N HIS A 116 -0.87 -3.74 -13.37
CA HIS A 116 -1.07 -4.71 -14.44
C HIS A 116 0.20 -4.90 -15.30
N GLU A 117 0.86 -3.79 -15.68
CA GLU A 117 2.14 -3.86 -16.39
C GLU A 117 3.20 -4.59 -15.55
N GLY A 118 3.33 -4.23 -14.27
CA GLY A 118 4.28 -4.86 -13.36
C GLY A 118 4.04 -6.36 -13.14
N ILE A 119 2.77 -6.79 -13.09
CA ILE A 119 2.36 -8.19 -12.99
C ILE A 119 2.89 -9.00 -14.18
N HIS A 120 2.80 -8.47 -15.39
CA HIS A 120 3.20 -9.16 -16.62
C HIS A 120 4.72 -9.18 -16.85
N GLU A 121 5.47 -8.29 -16.19
CA GLU A 121 6.93 -8.31 -16.19
C GLU A 121 7.52 -9.20 -15.08
N LEU A 122 6.81 -9.37 -13.97
CA LEU A 122 7.27 -10.17 -12.84
C LEU A 122 7.12 -11.67 -13.18
N PRO A 123 8.14 -12.52 -12.95
CA PRO A 123 8.03 -13.95 -13.21
C PRO A 123 7.16 -14.62 -12.13
N LEU A 124 5.83 -14.57 -12.30
CA LEU A 124 4.85 -15.08 -11.34
C LEU A 124 4.93 -16.60 -11.14
N GLU A 125 5.43 -17.34 -12.12
CA GLU A 125 5.52 -18.79 -12.06
C GLU A 125 6.29 -19.26 -10.81
N GLY A 126 5.54 -19.89 -9.91
CA GLY A 126 6.08 -20.42 -8.66
C GLY A 126 6.20 -19.38 -7.54
N LEU A 127 5.88 -18.10 -7.73
CA LEU A 127 5.73 -17.22 -6.58
C LEU A 127 4.56 -17.68 -5.72
N ASP A 128 4.68 -17.48 -4.42
CA ASP A 128 3.61 -17.77 -3.45
C ASP A 128 2.97 -16.47 -2.94
N LEU A 129 3.77 -15.39 -2.93
CA LEU A 129 3.44 -14.10 -2.36
C LEU A 129 4.05 -12.99 -3.21
N VAL A 130 3.24 -12.00 -3.56
CA VAL A 130 3.72 -10.77 -4.20
C VAL A 130 3.39 -9.58 -3.32
N PHE A 131 4.39 -8.73 -3.08
CA PHE A 131 4.17 -7.42 -2.47
C PHE A 131 4.13 -6.35 -3.56
N ILE A 132 3.12 -5.48 -3.50
CA ILE A 132 3.06 -4.24 -4.26
C ILE A 132 3.47 -3.15 -3.28
N GLU A 133 4.72 -2.68 -3.35
CA GLU A 133 5.21 -1.55 -2.56
C GLU A 133 4.71 -0.25 -3.21
N ASN A 134 3.64 0.31 -2.65
CA ASN A 134 3.03 1.52 -3.18
C ASN A 134 3.84 2.77 -2.82
N VAL A 135 3.62 3.85 -3.58
CA VAL A 135 4.25 5.15 -3.35
C VAL A 135 4.03 5.59 -1.90
N GLY A 136 5.05 6.22 -1.29
CA GLY A 136 4.95 6.79 0.06
C GLY A 136 3.91 7.91 0.14
N ASN A 137 2.66 7.58 0.42
CA ASN A 137 1.56 8.51 0.58
C ASN A 137 0.39 7.89 1.36
N LEU A 138 -0.16 8.60 2.35
CA LEU A 138 -1.33 8.17 3.13
C LEU A 138 -2.67 8.70 2.59
N VAL A 139 -2.67 9.40 1.45
CA VAL A 139 -3.87 10.02 0.87
C VAL A 139 -4.22 9.38 -0.47
N CYS A 140 -3.39 9.57 -1.51
CA CYS A 140 -3.74 9.15 -2.87
C CYS A 140 -4.01 7.64 -3.00
N PRO A 141 -3.14 6.74 -2.47
CA PRO A 141 -3.30 5.30 -2.71
C PRO A 141 -4.58 4.71 -2.10
N ALA A 142 -5.18 5.37 -1.11
CA ALA A 142 -6.36 4.87 -0.42
C ALA A 142 -7.62 4.81 -1.32
N SER A 143 -7.60 5.48 -2.47
CA SER A 143 -8.74 5.58 -3.40
C SER A 143 -8.63 4.65 -4.61
N TYR A 144 -7.52 3.94 -4.78
CA TYR A 144 -7.24 3.12 -5.96
C TYR A 144 -7.02 1.67 -5.52
N ASP A 145 -7.96 0.79 -5.88
CA ASP A 145 -7.69 -0.64 -5.83
C ASP A 145 -6.65 -0.98 -6.91
N VAL A 146 -5.68 -1.82 -6.56
CA VAL A 146 -4.61 -2.28 -7.46
C VAL A 146 -4.74 -3.76 -7.81
N GLY A 147 -5.77 -4.44 -7.29
CA GLY A 147 -5.98 -5.88 -7.47
C GLY A 147 -5.28 -6.74 -6.43
N ALA A 148 -4.87 -6.15 -5.31
CA ALA A 148 -4.32 -6.90 -4.20
C ALA A 148 -5.43 -7.58 -3.38
N HIS A 149 -5.12 -8.74 -2.80
CA HIS A 149 -6.03 -9.46 -1.92
C HIS A 149 -6.09 -8.82 -0.53
N MET A 150 -5.03 -8.11 -0.15
CA MET A 150 -4.91 -7.47 1.15
C MET A 150 -4.14 -6.15 1.05
N ASN A 151 -4.69 -5.14 1.71
CA ASN A 151 -4.08 -3.85 1.95
C ASN A 151 -3.46 -3.84 3.35
N VAL A 152 -2.18 -3.49 3.42
CA VAL A 152 -1.44 -3.32 4.67
C VAL A 152 -0.96 -1.87 4.75
N VAL A 153 -1.25 -1.20 5.85
CA VAL A 153 -0.77 0.16 6.11
C VAL A 153 0.35 0.12 7.15
N LEU A 154 1.51 0.70 6.82
CA LEU A 154 2.58 0.91 7.78
C LEU A 154 2.41 2.27 8.46
N LEU A 155 2.55 2.28 9.78
CA LEU A 155 2.59 3.48 10.62
C LEU A 155 3.89 3.47 11.43
N SER A 156 4.84 4.33 11.10
CA SER A 156 6.06 4.43 11.89
C SER A 156 5.84 5.22 13.17
N VAL A 157 6.47 4.81 14.27
CA VAL A 157 6.37 5.50 15.57
C VAL A 157 6.86 6.96 15.52
N VAL A 158 7.70 7.32 14.54
CA VAL A 158 8.18 8.70 14.37
C VAL A 158 7.16 9.63 13.70
N GLU A 159 6.05 9.08 13.19
CA GLU A 159 5.01 9.86 12.52
C GLU A 159 3.99 10.45 13.50
N GLY A 160 3.83 9.86 14.69
CA GLY A 160 2.83 10.22 15.69
C GLY A 160 1.62 9.27 15.71
N ASP A 161 1.02 9.09 16.89
CA ASP A 161 0.00 8.07 17.17
C ASP A 161 -1.44 8.45 16.74
N ASP A 162 -1.61 9.64 16.17
CA ASP A 162 -2.89 10.21 15.73
C ASP A 162 -3.22 9.97 14.25
N LYS A 163 -2.30 9.35 13.50
CA LYS A 163 -2.43 9.16 12.05
C LYS A 163 -3.67 8.39 11.61
N PRO A 164 -4.14 7.34 12.32
CA PRO A 164 -5.33 6.62 11.87
C PRO A 164 -6.58 7.50 11.75
N GLU A 165 -6.87 8.32 12.77
CA GLU A 165 -7.99 9.28 12.73
C GLU A 165 -7.74 10.44 11.75
N LYS A 166 -6.48 10.82 11.49
CA LYS A 166 -6.13 11.88 10.51
C LYS A 166 -6.24 11.42 9.05
N TYR A 167 -6.01 10.15 8.76
CA TYR A 167 -6.05 9.57 7.41
C TYR A 167 -7.08 8.44 7.33
N PRO A 168 -8.36 8.70 7.67
CA PRO A 168 -9.32 7.64 7.93
C PRO A 168 -9.62 6.78 6.70
N VAL A 169 -9.52 7.32 5.48
CA VAL A 169 -9.76 6.57 4.24
C VAL A 169 -8.73 5.44 4.09
N MET A 170 -7.44 5.74 4.34
CA MET A 170 -6.35 4.77 4.26
C MET A 170 -6.50 3.63 5.29
N PHE A 171 -6.78 3.98 6.55
CA PHE A 171 -6.89 2.97 7.61
C PHE A 171 -8.20 2.19 7.53
N LYS A 172 -9.24 2.73 6.89
CA LYS A 172 -10.50 2.03 6.63
C LYS A 172 -10.37 0.95 5.55
N SER A 173 -9.52 1.16 4.54
CA SER A 173 -9.31 0.18 3.45
C SER A 173 -8.28 -0.91 3.77
N ALA A 174 -7.48 -0.74 4.82
CA ALA A 174 -6.46 -1.69 5.25
C ALA A 174 -7.04 -2.83 6.11
N GLN A 175 -6.63 -4.07 5.86
CA GLN A 175 -6.95 -5.21 6.74
C GLN A 175 -5.95 -5.31 7.90
N LEU A 176 -4.73 -4.82 7.73
CA LEU A 176 -3.67 -4.86 8.74
C LEU A 176 -2.96 -3.51 8.84
N MET A 177 -2.75 -3.05 10.07
CA MET A 177 -1.81 -1.98 10.39
C MET A 177 -0.52 -2.57 10.98
N VAL A 178 0.63 -2.19 10.41
CA VAL A 178 1.94 -2.54 10.97
C VAL A 178 2.56 -1.29 11.60
N ILE A 179 2.72 -1.30 12.93
CA ILE A 179 3.42 -0.24 13.64
C ILE A 179 4.93 -0.53 13.56
N THR A 180 5.66 0.30 12.81
CA THR A 180 7.08 0.07 12.49
C THR A 180 8.04 0.94 13.28
N LYS A 181 9.31 0.50 13.33
CA LYS A 181 10.42 1.17 14.02
C LYS A 181 10.19 1.26 15.53
N THR A 182 9.60 0.23 16.13
CA THR A 182 9.32 0.18 17.57
C THR A 182 10.57 0.31 18.43
N ASP A 183 11.76 0.03 17.88
CA ASP A 183 13.05 0.30 18.52
C ASP A 183 13.28 1.78 18.87
N LEU A 184 12.52 2.69 18.24
CA LEU A 184 12.60 4.12 18.48
C LEU A 184 11.65 4.63 19.57
N LEU A 185 10.75 3.80 20.12
CA LEU A 185 9.79 4.18 21.15
C LEU A 185 10.42 4.91 22.36
N PRO A 186 11.62 4.54 22.85
CA PRO A 186 12.27 5.28 23.95
C PRO A 186 12.65 6.72 23.63
N TYR A 187 12.64 7.12 22.35
CA TYR A 187 13.13 8.41 21.87
C TYR A 187 12.03 9.32 21.29
N VAL A 188 10.78 8.86 21.24
CA VAL A 188 9.66 9.60 20.65
C VAL A 188 8.45 9.58 21.57
N ASP A 189 7.64 10.64 21.53
CA ASP A 189 6.34 10.67 22.21
C ASP A 189 5.28 10.00 21.33
N PHE A 190 5.21 8.66 21.42
CA PHE A 190 4.26 7.84 20.69
C PHE A 190 3.61 6.81 21.62
N SER A 191 2.28 6.84 21.72
CA SER A 191 1.54 5.81 22.43
C SER A 191 0.96 4.77 21.47
N VAL A 192 1.57 3.57 21.51
CA VAL A 192 1.10 2.40 20.75
C VAL A 192 -0.38 2.10 21.01
N GLU A 193 -0.81 2.19 22.27
CA GLU A 193 -2.21 1.93 22.60
C GLU A 193 -3.16 3.00 22.03
N LYS A 194 -2.76 4.28 22.01
CA LYS A 194 -3.56 5.34 21.38
C LYS A 194 -3.67 5.09 19.88
N ALA A 195 -2.57 4.74 19.21
CA ALA A 195 -2.58 4.40 17.78
C ALA A 195 -3.53 3.23 17.48
N ILE A 196 -3.47 2.15 18.27
CA ILE A 196 -4.37 0.99 18.11
C ILE A 196 -5.84 1.38 18.31
N ARG A 197 -6.13 2.14 19.37
CA ARG A 197 -7.51 2.62 19.62
C ARG A 197 -7.99 3.53 18.50
N SER A 198 -7.14 4.41 18.01
CA SER A 198 -7.43 5.32 16.89
C SER A 198 -7.75 4.54 15.62
N ALA A 199 -6.92 3.55 15.28
CA ALA A 199 -7.14 2.68 14.13
C ALA A 199 -8.46 1.89 14.25
N ARG A 200 -8.76 1.33 15.43
CA ARG A 200 -10.00 0.57 15.66
C ARG A 200 -11.26 1.41 15.67
N LYS A 201 -11.19 2.71 15.97
CA LYS A 201 -12.33 3.61 15.77
C LYS A 201 -12.67 3.79 14.29
N VAL A 202 -11.65 3.83 13.43
CA VAL A 202 -11.79 3.99 11.98
C VAL A 202 -12.18 2.67 11.31
N ASN A 203 -11.54 1.58 11.74
CA ASN A 203 -11.73 0.23 11.22
C ASN A 203 -11.74 -0.79 12.38
N PRO A 204 -12.93 -1.17 12.91
CA PRO A 204 -13.03 -2.07 14.06
C PRO A 204 -12.43 -3.46 13.85
N SER A 205 -12.30 -3.90 12.59
CA SER A 205 -11.76 -5.20 12.21
C SER A 205 -10.27 -5.21 11.90
N ILE A 206 -9.57 -4.08 11.99
CA ILE A 206 -8.16 -4.00 11.61
C ILE A 206 -7.27 -4.83 12.56
N ASP A 207 -6.48 -5.72 11.97
CA ASP A 207 -5.41 -6.42 12.68
C ASP A 207 -4.25 -5.46 12.95
N VAL A 208 -3.47 -5.70 14.00
CA VAL A 208 -2.30 -4.85 14.32
C VAL A 208 -1.10 -5.70 14.71
N ILE A 209 0.02 -5.46 14.03
CA ILE A 209 1.33 -6.02 14.37
C ILE A 209 2.29 -4.88 14.70
N ARG A 210 3.21 -5.11 15.64
CA ARG A 210 4.23 -4.14 16.05
C ARG A 210 5.59 -4.75 15.82
N LEU A 211 6.48 -4.05 15.10
CA LEU A 211 7.79 -4.61 14.80
C LEU A 211 8.88 -3.55 14.61
N SER A 212 10.11 -4.03 14.68
CA SER A 212 11.29 -3.35 14.19
C SER A 212 12.06 -4.27 13.26
N ALA A 213 12.07 -3.93 11.96
CA ALA A 213 12.93 -4.58 10.96
C ALA A 213 14.43 -4.42 11.30
N LYS A 214 14.81 -3.42 12.10
CA LYS A 214 16.19 -3.17 12.50
C LYS A 214 16.65 -4.14 13.59
N THR A 215 15.83 -4.38 14.61
CA THR A 215 16.20 -5.28 15.73
C THR A 215 15.72 -6.71 15.52
N GLY A 216 14.75 -6.93 14.61
CA GLY A 216 14.06 -8.20 14.40
C GLY A 216 12.89 -8.44 15.36
N GLU A 217 12.68 -7.56 16.34
CA GLU A 217 11.54 -7.69 17.27
C GLU A 217 10.21 -7.61 16.51
N GLY A 218 9.30 -8.54 16.78
CA GLY A 218 7.98 -8.62 16.14
C GLY A 218 7.99 -9.16 14.70
N MET A 219 9.16 -9.44 14.11
CA MET A 219 9.23 -10.00 12.76
C MET A 219 8.62 -11.40 12.68
N GLU A 220 8.79 -12.27 13.69
CA GLU A 220 8.20 -13.61 13.62
C GLU A 220 6.67 -13.57 13.56
N GLU A 221 6.03 -12.69 14.35
CA GLU A 221 4.57 -12.49 14.29
C GLU A 221 4.11 -12.06 12.89
N TRP A 222 4.87 -11.17 12.24
CA TRP A 222 4.64 -10.78 10.84
C TRP A 222 4.77 -11.97 9.87
N LEU A 223 5.83 -12.77 9.99
CA LEU A 223 6.06 -13.91 9.11
C LEU A 223 4.98 -15.00 9.29
N GLU A 224 4.61 -15.31 10.53
CA GLU A 224 3.51 -16.23 10.84
C GLU A 224 2.17 -15.74 10.28
N TYR A 225 1.90 -14.44 10.37
CA TYR A 225 0.71 -13.83 9.79
C TYR A 225 0.69 -13.99 8.26
N LEU A 226 1.81 -13.75 7.58
CA LEU A 226 1.92 -13.98 6.12
C LEU A 226 1.66 -15.45 5.77
N ARG A 227 2.31 -16.40 6.46
CA ARG A 227 2.10 -17.84 6.25
C ARG A 227 0.64 -18.22 6.43
N PHE A 228 0.00 -17.70 7.47
CA PHE A 228 -1.42 -17.93 7.73
C PHE A 228 -2.29 -17.41 6.58
N LYS A 229 -2.06 -16.18 6.09
CA LYS A 229 -2.84 -15.59 5.00
C LYS A 229 -2.64 -16.34 3.68
N VAL A 230 -1.40 -16.68 3.31
CA VAL A 230 -1.13 -17.47 2.10
C VAL A 230 -1.79 -18.85 2.18
N LYS A 231 -1.75 -19.51 3.35
CA LYS A 231 -2.43 -20.80 3.56
C LYS A 231 -3.95 -20.66 3.47
N ALA A 232 -4.52 -19.58 4.00
CA ALA A 232 -5.97 -19.32 3.92
C ALA A 232 -6.40 -19.05 2.48
N PHE A 233 -5.63 -18.24 1.75
CA PHE A 233 -5.86 -17.94 0.33
C PHE A 233 -5.81 -19.19 -0.54
N ARG A 234 -4.78 -20.03 -0.40
CA ARG A 234 -4.70 -21.28 -1.17
C ARG A 234 -5.89 -22.22 -0.94
N LYS A 235 -6.50 -22.16 0.24
CA LYS A 235 -7.72 -22.93 0.54
C LYS A 235 -8.98 -22.34 -0.09
N SER A 236 -9.02 -21.04 -0.39
CA SER A 236 -10.18 -20.43 -1.05
C SER A 236 -10.20 -20.62 -2.56
N LEU A 237 -9.07 -21.04 -3.17
CA LEU A 237 -8.98 -21.37 -4.60
C LEU A 237 -9.48 -22.80 -4.94
N VAL A 238 -9.74 -23.63 -3.93
CA VAL A 238 -10.17 -25.04 -4.05
C VAL A 238 -11.65 -25.16 -3.72
#